data_AF-A0A7J9WHY1-F1
#
_entry.id   AF-A0A7J9WHY1-F1
#
_cell.length_a   1.000
_cell.length_b   1.000
_cell.length_c   1.000
_cell.angle_alpha   90.00
_cell.angle_beta   90.00
_cell.angle_gamma   90.00
#
_symmetry.space_group_name_H-M   'P 1'
#
loop_
_entity.id
_entity.type
_entity.pdbx_description
1 polymer ?
#
loop_
_entity_poly.entity_id
_entity_poly.type
_entity_poly.pdbx_seq_one_letter_code
_entity_poly.pdbx_strand_id
1 'polypeptide(L)'
;MRRAARAALMALTTLPLTACGEPPVDLDVPEREPGQVVLDQAEILDQAEIEDRLRPFDDRDVVALTYETEQASRGEARRAGQLLIEQWGADVALVAVARPGDFESTIVDREDPRDRQRFFGIEPVDTFDVPGSLREEIVEETVPAIAVDNDWQQVFLAAAEDLRVGLAEREEREAGPGEPQTE
;
A
#
# COMPACT_ATOMS: atom_id res chain seq x y z
N MET A 1 -5.11 30.54 61.66
CA MET A 1 -5.41 29.29 60.92
C MET A 1 -6.14 29.65 59.64
N ARG A 2 -5.47 29.59 58.48
CA ARG A 2 -6.05 29.94 57.17
C ARG A 2 -6.78 28.71 56.62
N ARG A 3 -8.11 28.76 56.49
CA ARG A 3 -8.90 27.69 55.85
C ARG A 3 -9.10 28.03 54.36
N ALA A 4 -8.45 27.19 53.58
CA ALA A 4 -8.62 26.79 52.18
C ALA A 4 -9.81 27.35 51.38
N ALA A 5 -9.43 27.75 50.17
CA ALA A 5 -10.25 27.97 48.99
C ALA A 5 -11.06 26.73 48.59
N ARG A 6 -12.22 26.97 47.96
CA ARG A 6 -12.87 26.03 47.03
C ARG A 6 -13.47 26.82 45.87
N ALA A 7 -12.68 26.98 44.82
CA ALA A 7 -13.19 27.31 43.50
C ALA A 7 -13.70 26.02 42.87
N ALA A 8 -14.98 25.98 42.51
CA ALA A 8 -15.59 24.89 41.76
C ALA A 8 -15.23 25.08 40.28
N LEU A 9 -14.32 24.24 39.77
CA LEU A 9 -14.01 24.15 38.36
C LEU A 9 -15.05 23.23 37.71
N MET A 10 -16.00 23.79 36.96
CA MET A 10 -16.89 23.02 36.09
C MET A 10 -16.07 22.44 34.94
N ALA A 11 -15.91 21.12 34.92
CA ALA A 11 -15.40 20.41 33.76
C ALA A 11 -16.54 20.25 32.74
N LEU A 12 -16.49 21.02 31.65
CA LEU A 12 -17.24 20.70 30.43
C LEU A 12 -16.49 19.56 29.73
N THR A 13 -17.03 18.34 29.83
CA THR A 13 -16.64 17.24 28.94
C THR A 13 -17.34 17.44 27.60
N THR A 14 -16.63 18.01 26.64
CA THR A 14 -17.00 17.93 25.22
C THR A 14 -16.82 16.50 24.75
N LEU A 15 -17.92 15.77 24.62
CA LEU A 15 -17.98 14.51 23.89
C LEU A 15 -17.75 14.82 22.40
N PRO A 16 -16.70 14.28 21.74
CA PRO A 16 -16.60 14.38 20.30
C PRO A 16 -17.79 13.62 19.69
N LEU A 17 -18.57 14.36 18.90
CA LEU A 17 -19.56 13.78 17.99
C LEU A 17 -18.82 12.76 17.12
N THR A 18 -19.21 11.49 17.25
CA THR A 18 -18.84 10.43 16.32
C THR A 18 -19.36 10.82 14.95
N ALA A 19 -18.54 11.51 14.17
CA ALA A 19 -18.69 11.48 12.73
C ALA A 19 -18.57 9.99 12.35
N CYS A 20 -19.62 9.42 11.77
CA CYS A 20 -19.54 8.15 11.05
C CYS A 20 -18.70 8.36 9.77
N GLY A 21 -17.52 8.96 9.89
CA GLY A 21 -16.50 8.98 8.88
C GLY A 21 -15.57 7.81 9.14
N GLU A 22 -15.09 7.19 8.08
CA GLU A 22 -14.01 6.21 8.20
C GLU A 22 -12.83 6.84 8.94
N PRO A 23 -12.19 6.14 9.90
CA PRO A 23 -11.07 6.70 10.63
C PRO A 23 -9.96 7.13 9.66
N PRO A 24 -9.23 8.22 9.95
CA PRO A 24 -8.12 8.64 9.11
C PRO A 24 -7.07 7.52 9.01
N VAL A 25 -6.36 7.48 7.88
CA VAL A 25 -5.21 6.59 7.68
C VAL A 25 -4.14 6.98 8.70
N ASP A 26 -3.60 5.99 9.39
CA ASP A 26 -2.57 6.16 10.41
C ASP A 26 -1.18 6.11 9.77
N LEU A 27 -0.94 7.04 8.84
CA LEU A 27 0.27 7.13 8.03
C LEU A 27 0.72 8.59 7.92
N ASP A 28 1.97 8.85 8.28
CA ASP A 28 2.63 10.14 8.03
C ASP A 28 3.38 10.07 6.70
N VAL A 29 2.96 10.83 5.68
CA VAL A 29 3.60 10.82 4.36
C VAL A 29 4.51 12.04 4.26
N PRO A 30 5.86 11.87 4.24
CA PRO A 30 6.78 12.98 4.09
C PRO A 30 6.72 13.58 2.68
N GLU A 31 7.27 14.78 2.53
CA GLU A 31 7.55 15.34 1.20
C GLU A 31 8.46 14.39 0.42
N ARG A 32 8.15 14.21 -0.86
CA ARG A 32 8.87 13.29 -1.72
C ARG A 32 10.18 13.89 -2.21
N GLU A 33 11.27 13.18 -2.00
CA GLU A 33 12.57 13.57 -2.54
C GLU A 33 12.65 13.30 -4.06
N PRO A 34 13.43 14.08 -4.84
CA PRO A 34 13.55 13.87 -6.27
C PRO A 34 14.00 12.44 -6.65
N GLY A 35 13.17 11.74 -7.42
CA GLY A 35 13.44 10.37 -7.88
C GLY A 35 13.17 9.27 -6.85
N GLN A 36 12.67 9.62 -5.66
CA GLN A 36 12.22 8.65 -4.66
C GLN A 36 10.99 7.91 -5.17
N VAL A 37 11.01 6.58 -5.12
CA VAL A 37 9.84 5.74 -5.46
C VAL A 37 9.47 4.77 -4.35
N VAL A 38 10.19 4.78 -3.22
CA VAL A 38 9.94 3.90 -2.07
C VAL A 38 9.80 4.73 -0.79
N LEU A 39 8.73 4.44 -0.03
CA LEU A 39 8.51 4.87 1.35
C LEU A 39 8.46 3.63 2.25
N ASP A 40 9.61 3.14 2.68
CA ASP A 40 9.72 1.94 3.52
C ASP A 40 9.78 2.33 5.01
N GLN A 41 8.62 2.59 5.63
CA GLN A 41 8.56 2.97 7.06
C GLN A 41 8.68 1.75 7.98
N ALA A 42 8.39 0.56 7.47
CA ALA A 42 8.56 -0.68 8.24
C ALA A 42 10.02 -1.18 8.22
N GLU A 43 10.90 -0.58 7.41
CA GLU A 43 12.32 -0.95 7.26
C GLU A 43 12.53 -2.43 6.84
N ILE A 44 11.64 -2.93 5.96
CA ILE A 44 11.63 -4.35 5.54
C ILE A 44 12.12 -4.59 4.11
N LEU A 45 12.43 -3.52 3.37
CA LEU A 45 12.80 -3.61 1.96
C LEU A 45 14.28 -3.28 1.75
N ASP A 46 14.91 -3.99 0.81
CA ASP A 46 16.09 -3.44 0.13
C ASP A 46 15.60 -2.40 -0.87
N GLN A 47 15.59 -1.13 -0.43
CA GLN A 47 15.03 -0.03 -1.19
C GLN A 47 15.70 0.12 -2.56
N ALA A 48 17.02 -0.08 -2.66
CA ALA A 48 17.72 0.09 -3.93
C ALA A 48 17.24 -0.93 -4.98
N GLU A 49 17.02 -2.18 -4.56
CA GLU A 49 16.52 -3.22 -5.46
C GLU A 49 15.06 -2.95 -5.90
N ILE A 50 14.21 -2.47 -4.99
CA ILE A 50 12.84 -2.09 -5.33
C ILE A 50 12.82 -0.88 -6.27
N GLU A 51 13.60 0.16 -6.00
CA GLU A 51 13.71 1.33 -6.86
C GLU A 51 14.14 0.96 -8.28
N ASP A 52 15.15 0.10 -8.42
CA ASP A 52 15.62 -0.38 -9.72
C ASP A 52 14.53 -1.15 -10.49
N ARG A 53 13.62 -1.82 -9.77
CA ARG A 53 12.48 -2.52 -10.37
C ARG A 53 11.31 -1.60 -10.75
N LEU A 54 11.09 -0.51 -10.01
CA LEU A 54 9.96 0.40 -10.24
C LEU A 54 10.25 1.50 -11.26
N ARG A 55 11.51 1.88 -11.47
CA ARG A 55 11.90 2.92 -12.45
C ARG A 55 11.60 2.60 -13.93
N PRO A 56 11.65 1.35 -14.42
CA PRO A 56 11.44 1.04 -15.83
C PRO A 56 9.99 1.10 -16.34
N PHE A 57 9.03 1.64 -15.58
CA PHE A 57 7.68 1.85 -16.07
C PHE A 57 7.68 3.08 -16.99
N ASP A 58 7.80 2.82 -18.30
CA ASP A 58 8.17 3.78 -19.36
C ASP A 58 7.40 5.12 -19.36
N ASP A 59 6.19 5.19 -18.80
CA ASP A 59 5.40 6.42 -18.67
C ASP A 59 4.55 6.48 -17.37
N ARG A 60 4.82 5.61 -16.40
CA ARG A 60 4.02 5.52 -15.16
C ARG A 60 4.90 5.61 -13.94
N ASP A 61 4.57 6.53 -13.05
CA ASP A 61 5.25 6.66 -11.76
C ASP A 61 4.67 5.66 -10.75
N VAL A 62 5.34 4.52 -10.62
CA VAL A 62 4.96 3.45 -9.68
C VAL A 62 5.78 3.60 -8.41
N VAL A 63 5.10 3.68 -7.26
CA VAL A 63 5.70 3.84 -5.95
C VAL A 63 5.37 2.68 -5.02
N ALA A 64 6.23 2.43 -4.04
CA ALA A 64 6.04 1.42 -3.01
C ALA A 64 5.95 2.04 -1.61
N LEU A 65 5.10 1.47 -0.76
CA LEU A 65 4.93 1.83 0.64
C LEU A 65 4.87 0.60 1.52
N THR A 66 5.62 0.62 2.62
CA THR A 66 5.46 -0.30 3.75
C THR A 66 5.26 0.52 5.02
N TYR A 67 4.35 0.09 5.89
CA TYR A 67 4.20 0.67 7.23
C TYR A 67 3.40 -0.25 8.15
N GLU A 68 3.50 -0.01 9.45
CA GLU A 68 2.78 -0.76 10.47
C GLU A 68 1.72 0.10 11.17
N THR A 69 0.54 -0.46 11.41
CA THR A 69 -0.54 0.17 12.19
C THR A 69 -1.44 -0.88 12.83
N GLU A 70 -2.01 -0.57 13.99
CA GLU A 70 -3.03 -1.40 14.66
C GLU A 70 -4.29 -1.62 13.80
N GLN A 71 -4.50 -0.77 12.79
CA GLN A 71 -5.66 -0.78 11.88
C GLN A 71 -5.42 -1.59 10.59
N ALA A 72 -4.33 -2.37 10.51
CA ALA A 72 -3.94 -3.10 9.31
C ALA A 72 -5.10 -3.92 8.72
N SER A 73 -5.45 -3.60 7.48
CA SER A 73 -6.55 -4.24 6.74
C SER A 73 -6.37 -4.02 5.24
N ARG A 74 -7.12 -4.76 4.41
CA ARG A 74 -7.18 -4.46 2.95
C ARG A 74 -7.69 -3.04 2.67
N GLY A 75 -8.67 -2.58 3.45
CA GLY A 75 -9.18 -1.21 3.35
C GLY A 75 -8.12 -0.17 3.69
N GLU A 76 -7.32 -0.46 4.71
CA GLU A 76 -6.21 0.42 5.12
C GLU A 76 -5.10 0.48 4.06
N ALA A 77 -4.71 -0.65 3.46
CA ALA A 77 -3.77 -0.67 2.34
C ALA A 77 -4.25 0.20 1.16
N ARG A 78 -5.53 0.06 0.80
CA ARG A 78 -6.16 0.87 -0.25
C ARG A 78 -6.11 2.36 0.04
N ARG A 79 -6.55 2.77 1.24
CA ARG A 79 -6.60 4.19 1.61
C ARG A 79 -5.21 4.81 1.72
N ALA A 80 -4.25 4.07 2.24
CA ALA A 80 -2.85 4.50 2.26
C ALA A 80 -2.27 4.65 0.86
N GLY A 81 -2.59 3.75 -0.07
CA GLY A 81 -2.19 3.88 -1.48
C GLY A 81 -2.77 5.13 -2.14
N GLN A 82 -4.06 5.42 -1.91
CA GLN A 82 -4.69 6.65 -2.39
C GLN A 82 -4.05 7.90 -1.80
N LEU A 83 -3.82 7.91 -0.48
CA LEU A 83 -3.15 9.03 0.20
C LEU A 83 -1.75 9.26 -0.37
N LEU A 84 -0.97 8.19 -0.59
CA LEU A 84 0.37 8.29 -1.14
C LEU A 84 0.35 8.86 -2.57
N ILE A 85 -0.52 8.35 -3.44
CA ILE A 85 -0.74 8.86 -4.80
C ILE A 85 -1.05 10.35 -4.78
N GLU A 86 -1.98 10.77 -3.92
CA GLU A 86 -2.38 12.17 -3.81
C GLU A 86 -1.23 13.08 -3.34
N GLN A 87 -0.44 12.64 -2.36
CA GLN A 87 0.65 13.44 -1.79
C GLN A 87 1.89 13.48 -2.67
N TRP A 88 2.22 12.35 -3.32
CA TRP A 88 3.45 12.19 -4.10
C TRP A 88 3.25 12.43 -5.59
N GLY A 89 2.01 12.54 -6.06
CA GLY A 89 1.67 12.70 -7.47
C GLY A 89 2.02 11.47 -8.31
N ALA A 90 1.96 10.28 -7.72
CA ALA A 90 2.28 9.02 -8.38
C ALA A 90 1.08 8.45 -9.16
N ASP A 91 1.33 7.56 -10.11
CA ASP A 91 0.26 6.94 -10.91
C ASP A 91 -0.24 5.64 -10.28
N VAL A 92 0.64 4.90 -9.60
CA VAL A 92 0.31 3.61 -8.96
C VAL A 92 1.07 3.46 -7.65
N ALA A 93 0.40 3.00 -6.59
CA ALA A 93 0.99 2.65 -5.32
C ALA A 93 0.86 1.14 -5.05
N LEU A 94 2.00 0.50 -4.77
CA LEU A 94 2.10 -0.83 -4.16
C LEU A 94 2.21 -0.64 -2.65
N VAL A 95 1.30 -1.23 -1.87
CA VAL A 95 1.20 -0.97 -0.42
C VAL A 95 1.20 -2.27 0.35
N ALA A 96 2.14 -2.43 1.27
CA ALA A 96 2.09 -3.43 2.32
C ALA A 96 1.79 -2.76 3.66
N VAL A 97 0.79 -3.26 4.37
CA VAL A 97 0.46 -2.83 5.73
C VAL A 97 0.34 -4.04 6.66
N ALA A 98 0.90 -3.92 7.86
CA ALA A 98 0.83 -4.93 8.89
C ALA A 98 0.52 -4.32 10.26
N ARG A 99 0.17 -5.16 11.24
CA ARG A 99 0.24 -4.73 12.64
C ARG A 99 1.69 -4.58 13.09
N PRO A 100 1.95 -3.83 14.18
CA PRO A 100 3.30 -3.70 14.71
C PRO A 100 3.99 -5.05 14.97
N GLY A 101 5.12 -5.29 14.31
CA GLY A 101 5.93 -6.51 14.40
C GLY A 101 5.46 -7.69 13.55
N ASP A 102 4.35 -7.58 12.82
CA ASP A 102 3.81 -8.70 12.02
C ASP A 102 4.65 -8.97 10.76
N PHE A 103 5.35 -7.95 10.22
CA PHE A 103 6.26 -8.12 9.10
C PHE A 103 7.50 -8.93 9.45
N GLU A 104 7.91 -8.99 10.72
CA GLU A 104 9.06 -9.78 11.18
C GLU A 104 8.63 -11.08 11.87
N SER A 105 7.33 -11.26 12.08
CA SER A 105 6.80 -12.37 12.87
C SER A 105 7.03 -13.72 12.18
N THR A 106 7.91 -14.51 12.80
CA THR A 106 8.14 -15.93 12.48
C THR A 106 7.19 -16.85 13.24
N ILE A 107 6.35 -16.33 14.14
CA ILE A 107 5.44 -17.12 14.98
C ILE A 107 4.35 -17.70 14.10
N VAL A 108 4.49 -18.98 13.75
CA VAL A 108 3.42 -19.79 13.18
C VAL A 108 2.60 -20.32 14.36
N ASP A 109 1.82 -19.44 15.01
CA ASP A 109 0.84 -19.94 15.97
C ASP A 109 -0.17 -20.76 15.18
N ARG A 110 -0.16 -22.07 15.45
CA ARG A 110 -0.79 -23.12 14.63
C ARG A 110 -2.32 -23.06 14.60
N GLU A 111 -2.93 -22.05 15.21
CA GLU A 111 -4.38 -21.99 15.37
C GLU A 111 -5.06 -21.20 14.23
N ASP A 112 -4.41 -20.16 13.64
CA ASP A 112 -4.88 -19.57 12.39
C ASP A 112 -3.80 -18.73 11.66
N PRO A 113 -3.28 -19.13 10.48
CA PRO A 113 -2.41 -18.27 9.68
C PRO A 113 -3.08 -16.95 9.21
N ARG A 114 -4.41 -16.82 9.35
CA ARG A 114 -5.18 -15.58 9.09
C ARG A 114 -5.12 -14.58 10.25
N ASP A 115 -4.57 -14.96 11.40
CA ASP A 115 -4.40 -14.02 12.53
C ASP A 115 -3.26 -13.02 12.29
N ARG A 116 -2.37 -13.30 11.33
CA ARG A 116 -1.38 -12.33 10.85
C ARG A 116 -2.08 -11.32 9.96
N GLN A 117 -2.24 -10.10 10.46
CA GLN A 117 -2.97 -9.03 9.77
C GLN A 117 -2.03 -8.27 8.86
N ARG A 118 -1.64 -8.94 7.77
CA ARG A 118 -0.72 -8.42 6.76
C ARG A 118 -1.45 -8.37 5.44
N PHE A 119 -1.44 -7.19 4.84
CA PHE A 119 -2.22 -6.93 3.65
C PHE A 119 -1.34 -6.25 2.62
N PHE A 120 -1.44 -6.75 1.39
CA PHE A 120 -0.86 -6.11 0.23
C PHE A 120 -1.98 -5.57 -0.65
N GLY A 121 -1.77 -4.41 -1.24
CA GLY A 121 -2.69 -3.78 -2.16
C GLY A 121 -1.96 -3.09 -3.30
N ILE A 122 -2.65 -2.98 -4.43
CA ILE A 122 -2.21 -2.20 -5.58
C ILE A 122 -3.29 -1.17 -5.84
N GLU A 123 -2.96 0.10 -5.75
CA GLU A 123 -3.89 1.17 -6.09
C GLU A 123 -3.38 2.06 -7.21
N PRO A 124 -4.18 2.27 -8.28
CA PRO A 124 -3.87 3.23 -9.31
C PRO A 124 -4.62 4.55 -9.11
N VAL A 125 -4.09 5.63 -9.70
CA VAL A 125 -4.80 6.90 -9.89
C VAL A 125 -5.97 6.72 -10.86
N ASP A 126 -5.76 5.94 -11.93
CA ASP A 126 -6.77 5.58 -12.92
C ASP A 126 -6.97 4.06 -13.00
N THR A 127 -8.17 3.62 -12.62
CA THR A 127 -8.59 2.22 -12.67
C THR A 127 -8.78 1.66 -14.09
N PHE A 128 -8.86 2.53 -15.11
CA PHE A 128 -8.85 2.11 -16.51
C PHE A 128 -7.44 1.73 -16.97
N ASP A 129 -6.42 2.48 -16.52
CA ASP A 129 -5.02 2.23 -16.88
C ASP A 129 -4.47 1.00 -16.17
N VAL A 130 -4.88 0.74 -14.92
CA VAL A 130 -4.58 -0.51 -14.20
C VAL A 130 -5.87 -1.24 -13.83
N PRO A 131 -6.31 -2.20 -14.66
CA PRO A 131 -7.60 -2.87 -14.49
C PRO A 131 -7.73 -3.60 -13.16
N GLY A 132 -8.93 -3.56 -12.58
CA GLY A 132 -9.24 -4.30 -11.35
C GLY A 132 -8.90 -5.78 -11.42
N SER A 133 -9.13 -6.45 -12.56
CA SER A 133 -8.83 -7.87 -12.72
C SER A 133 -7.34 -8.19 -12.64
N LEU A 134 -6.47 -7.32 -13.17
CA LEU A 134 -5.01 -7.50 -13.08
C LEU A 134 -4.54 -7.33 -11.63
N ARG A 135 -5.10 -6.34 -10.92
CA ARG A 135 -4.77 -6.09 -9.51
C ARG A 135 -5.23 -7.24 -8.62
N GLU A 136 -6.45 -7.73 -8.84
CA GLU A 136 -7.00 -8.88 -8.13
C GLU A 136 -6.17 -10.14 -8.38
N GLU A 137 -5.78 -10.42 -9.63
CA GLU A 137 -4.90 -11.54 -9.99
C GLU A 137 -3.57 -11.47 -9.21
N ILE A 138 -2.88 -10.32 -9.22
CA ILE A 138 -1.61 -10.17 -8.49
C ILE A 138 -1.82 -10.35 -6.97
N VAL A 139 -2.83 -9.69 -6.40
CA VAL A 139 -3.06 -9.68 -4.94
C VAL A 139 -3.58 -11.02 -4.42
N GLU A 140 -4.37 -11.76 -5.20
CA GLU A 140 -5.01 -13.00 -4.76
C GLU A 140 -4.27 -14.27 -5.20
N GLU A 141 -3.47 -14.20 -6.27
CA GLU A 141 -2.74 -15.36 -6.79
C GLU A 141 -1.23 -15.29 -6.51
N THR A 142 -0.58 -14.17 -6.86
CA THR A 142 0.88 -14.03 -6.72
C THR A 142 1.29 -13.80 -5.25
N VAL A 143 0.69 -12.80 -4.60
CA VAL A 143 1.10 -12.37 -3.25
C VAL A 143 0.95 -13.48 -2.20
N PRO A 144 -0.17 -14.22 -2.10
CA PRO A 144 -0.35 -15.18 -1.01
C PRO A 144 0.66 -16.33 -1.07
N ALA A 145 1.14 -16.71 -2.26
CA ALA A 145 2.14 -17.77 -2.40
C ALA A 145 3.50 -17.37 -1.80
N ILE A 146 3.87 -16.09 -1.89
CA ILE A 146 5.18 -15.57 -1.45
C ILE A 146 5.11 -15.09 0.01
N ALA A 147 4.02 -14.45 0.40
CA ALA A 147 3.83 -13.90 1.75
C ALA A 147 3.78 -14.97 2.86
N VAL A 148 3.57 -16.24 2.51
CA VAL A 148 3.68 -17.39 3.44
C VAL A 148 5.07 -17.48 4.04
N ASP A 149 6.11 -17.23 3.25
CA ASP A 149 7.51 -17.28 3.70
C ASP A 149 7.97 -15.95 4.34
N ASN A 150 7.06 -14.99 4.47
CA ASN A 150 7.32 -13.66 5.01
C ASN A 150 8.37 -12.87 4.21
N ASP A 151 8.52 -13.21 2.92
CA ASP A 151 9.46 -12.59 2.01
C ASP A 151 8.80 -11.40 1.30
N TRP A 152 8.66 -10.29 2.03
CA TRP A 152 8.01 -9.08 1.52
C TRP A 152 8.79 -8.43 0.39
N GLN A 153 10.12 -8.54 0.40
CA GLN A 153 10.95 -8.12 -0.72
C GLN A 153 10.49 -8.81 -2.03
N GLN A 154 10.36 -10.13 -2.01
CA GLN A 154 9.89 -10.87 -3.19
C GLN A 154 8.43 -10.56 -3.56
N VAL A 155 7.57 -10.27 -2.57
CA VAL A 155 6.19 -9.83 -2.84
C VAL A 155 6.19 -8.55 -3.70
N PHE A 156 6.97 -7.54 -3.34
CA PHE A 156 7.05 -6.30 -4.12
C PHE A 156 7.67 -6.52 -5.50
N LEU A 157 8.76 -7.29 -5.59
CA LEU A 157 9.42 -7.58 -6.86
C LEU A 157 8.52 -8.35 -7.83
N ALA A 158 7.79 -9.33 -7.34
CA ALA A 158 6.84 -10.12 -8.15
C ALA A 158 5.65 -9.26 -8.58
N ALA A 159 5.05 -8.48 -7.65
CA ALA A 159 3.94 -7.60 -7.98
C ALA A 159 4.32 -6.54 -9.01
N ALA A 160 5.51 -5.95 -8.91
CA ALA A 160 6.01 -5.00 -9.89
C ALA A 160 6.23 -5.65 -11.27
N GLU A 161 6.76 -6.88 -11.31
CA GLU A 161 6.94 -7.62 -12.56
C GLU A 161 5.62 -7.97 -13.23
N ASP A 162 4.70 -8.57 -12.48
CA ASP A 162 3.40 -9.00 -12.99
C ASP A 162 2.57 -7.79 -13.46
N LEU A 163 2.66 -6.67 -12.75
CA LEU A 163 2.05 -5.41 -13.18
C LEU A 163 2.65 -4.94 -14.51
N ARG A 164 3.99 -4.92 -14.64
CA ARG A 164 4.68 -4.50 -15.86
C ARG A 164 4.30 -5.39 -17.06
N VAL A 165 4.33 -6.71 -16.88
CA VAL A 165 3.97 -7.68 -17.93
C VAL A 165 2.49 -7.54 -18.30
N GLY A 166 1.60 -7.50 -17.31
CA GLY A 166 0.16 -7.43 -17.54
C GLY A 166 -0.27 -6.14 -18.27
N LEU A 167 0.39 -5.02 -18.00
CA LEU A 167 0.17 -3.76 -18.72
C LEU A 167 0.69 -3.84 -20.17
N ALA A 168 1.90 -4.37 -20.39
CA ALA A 168 2.45 -4.51 -21.74
C ALA A 168 1.58 -5.44 -22.62
N GLU A 169 1.17 -6.60 -22.09
CA GLU A 169 0.28 -7.52 -22.82
C GLU A 169 -1.09 -6.91 -23.15
N ARG A 170 -1.55 -5.96 -22.33
CA ARG A 170 -2.78 -5.22 -22.60
C ARG A 170 -2.57 -4.22 -23.74
N GLU A 171 -1.51 -3.42 -23.68
CA GLU A 171 -1.18 -2.45 -24.72
C GLU A 171 -1.01 -3.13 -26.09
N GLU A 172 -0.38 -4.31 -26.14
CA GLU A 172 -0.28 -5.14 -27.35
C GLU A 172 -1.66 -5.60 -27.87
N ARG A 173 -2.56 -6.02 -26.99
CA ARG A 173 -3.93 -6.44 -27.36
C ARG A 173 -4.76 -5.28 -27.88
N GLU A 174 -4.59 -4.09 -27.32
CA GLU A 174 -5.30 -2.87 -27.72
C GLU A 174 -4.76 -2.27 -29.02
N ALA A 175 -3.46 -2.42 -29.29
CA ALA A 175 -2.84 -2.02 -30.56
C ALA A 175 -3.33 -2.86 -31.76
N GLY A 176 -3.81 -4.08 -31.53
CA GLY A 176 -4.33 -5.01 -32.54
C GLY A 176 -3.25 -5.55 -33.50
N PRO A 177 -3.53 -6.64 -34.26
CA PRO A 177 -2.65 -7.02 -35.35
C PRO A 177 -2.70 -5.90 -36.39
N GLY A 178 -1.58 -5.19 -36.59
CA GLY A 178 -1.49 -4.13 -37.59
C GLY A 178 -2.07 -4.62 -38.92
N GLU A 179 -3.03 -3.88 -39.46
CA GLU A 179 -3.66 -4.23 -40.73
C GLU A 179 -2.56 -4.52 -41.76
N PRO A 180 -2.59 -5.67 -42.47
CA PRO A 180 -1.60 -5.93 -43.49
C PRO A 180 -1.69 -4.81 -44.51
N GLN A 181 -0.61 -4.04 -44.64
CA GLN A 181 -0.48 -3.03 -45.69
C GLN A 181 -0.51 -3.79 -47.02
N THR A 182 -1.68 -3.79 -47.66
CA THR A 182 -1.80 -4.20 -49.05
C THR A 182 -1.10 -3.15 -49.90
N GLU A 183 0.11 -3.49 -50.36
CA GLU A 183 0.75 -2.87 -51.53
C GLU A 183 -0.09 -3.04 -52.79
#